data_AF-A0A7C5P6E4-F1
#
_entry.id   AF-A0A7C5P6E4-F1
#
_cell.length_a   1.000
_cell.length_b   1.000
_cell.length_c   1.000
_cell.angle_alpha   90.00
_cell.angle_beta   90.00
_cell.angle_gamma   90.00
#
_symmetry.space_group_name_H-M   'P 1'
#
loop_
_entity.id
_entity.type
_entity.pdbx_description
1 polymer ?
#
loop_
_entity_poly.entity_id
_entity_poly.type
_entity_poly.pdbx_seq_one_letter_code
_entity_poly.pdbx_strand_id
1 'polypeptide(L)'
;MAAESPAQLTEAIAAIRTGDRHRAREILSRLLRSDSSNSEYWIWMSTVVDTPRERIYCLESALRIDPTNRAAMRGLTILSAREPSEAEIAQALRPKRREFDPI
;
A
#
# COMPACT_ATOMS: atom_id res chain seq x y z
N MET A 1 -15.59 -12.67 -14.89
CA MET A 1 -14.33 -13.38 -14.60
C MET A 1 -13.33 -12.35 -14.10
N ALA A 2 -13.14 -12.20 -12.79
CA ALA A 2 -12.24 -11.20 -12.20
C ALA A 2 -11.15 -11.93 -11.39
N ALA A 3 -10.34 -12.73 -12.08
CA ALA A 3 -9.21 -13.47 -11.51
C ALA A 3 -7.89 -13.06 -12.21
N GLU A 4 -7.68 -11.75 -12.37
CA GLU A 4 -6.44 -11.19 -12.97
C GLU A 4 -5.31 -10.99 -11.94
N SER A 5 -5.52 -11.48 -10.73
CA SER A 5 -4.78 -11.13 -9.52
C SER A 5 -3.28 -11.54 -9.48
N PRO A 6 -2.88 -12.78 -9.88
CA PRO A 6 -1.48 -13.20 -9.71
C PRO A 6 -0.53 -12.68 -10.81
N ALA A 7 -1.03 -12.51 -12.04
CA ALA A 7 -0.23 -12.01 -13.15
C ALA A 7 0.13 -10.53 -12.97
N GLN A 8 -0.85 -9.72 -12.57
CA GLN A 8 -0.66 -8.30 -12.24
C GLN A 8 0.28 -8.12 -11.04
N LEU A 9 0.15 -8.97 -10.01
CA LEU A 9 1.08 -8.93 -8.88
C LEU A 9 2.52 -9.23 -9.33
N THR A 10 2.71 -10.23 -10.19
CA THR A 10 4.03 -10.57 -10.73
C THR A 10 4.61 -9.41 -11.54
N GLU A 11 3.79 -8.72 -12.35
CA GLU A 11 4.20 -7.51 -13.07
C GLU A 11 4.60 -6.38 -12.12
N ALA A 12 3.84 -6.16 -11.05
CA ALA A 12 4.19 -5.15 -10.04
C ALA A 12 5.53 -5.47 -9.35
N ILE A 13 5.76 -6.73 -8.98
CA ILE A 13 7.03 -7.16 -8.36
C ILE A 13 8.18 -6.99 -9.36
N ALA A 14 7.98 -7.33 -10.63
CA ALA A 14 8.98 -7.11 -11.67
C ALA A 14 9.32 -5.61 -11.79
N ALA A 15 8.32 -4.73 -11.83
CA ALA A 15 8.51 -3.29 -11.87
C ALA A 15 9.25 -2.75 -10.62
N ILE A 16 8.96 -3.29 -9.43
CA ILE A 16 9.72 -2.96 -8.21
C ILE A 16 11.19 -3.33 -8.37
N ARG A 17 11.46 -4.53 -8.90
CA ARG A 17 12.82 -5.06 -9.09
C ARG A 17 13.61 -4.27 -10.14
N THR A 18 12.94 -3.72 -11.16
CA THR A 18 13.58 -2.84 -12.16
C THR A 18 13.72 -1.39 -11.67
N GLY A 19 13.19 -1.06 -10.48
CA GLY A 19 13.22 0.30 -9.92
C GLY A 19 12.06 1.19 -10.40
N ASP A 20 11.15 0.66 -11.21
CA ASP A 20 9.98 1.37 -11.72
C ASP A 20 8.84 1.40 -10.70
N ARG A 21 9.08 2.16 -9.62
CA ARG A 21 8.12 2.33 -8.51
C ARG A 21 6.80 2.93 -8.98
N HIS A 22 6.82 3.79 -10.00
CA HIS A 22 5.62 4.41 -10.54
C HIS A 22 4.71 3.37 -11.20
N ARG A 23 5.26 2.53 -12.08
CA ARG A 23 4.50 1.46 -12.72
C ARG A 23 3.97 0.45 -11.71
N ALA A 24 4.80 0.05 -10.74
CA ALA A 24 4.38 -0.85 -9.69
C ALA A 24 3.22 -0.29 -8.84
N ARG A 25 3.28 1.00 -8.47
CA ARG A 25 2.20 1.70 -7.75
C ARG A 25 0.88 1.66 -8.53
N GLU A 26 0.93 1.93 -9.84
CA GLU A 26 -0.26 1.91 -10.69
C GLU A 26 -0.93 0.53 -10.71
N ILE A 27 -0.13 -0.53 -10.85
CA ILE A 27 -0.64 -1.91 -10.88
C ILE A 27 -1.21 -2.31 -9.51
N LEU A 28 -0.46 -2.07 -8.43
CA LEU A 28 -0.92 -2.36 -7.06
C LEU A 28 -2.18 -1.57 -6.70
N SER A 29 -2.32 -0.34 -7.19
CA SER A 29 -3.49 0.51 -6.98
C SER A 29 -4.73 -0.05 -7.68
N ARG A 30 -4.56 -0.68 -8.85
CA ARG A 30 -5.65 -1.40 -9.54
C ARG A 30 -6.01 -2.69 -8.80
N LEU A 31 -5.00 -3.46 -8.37
CA LEU A 31 -5.20 -4.66 -7.57
C LEU A 31 -5.98 -4.37 -6.28
N LEU A 32 -5.59 -3.33 -5.54
CA LEU A 32 -6.30 -2.90 -4.32
C LEU A 32 -7.73 -2.39 -4.59
N ARG A 33 -7.99 -1.80 -5.76
CA ARG A 33 -9.37 -1.44 -6.15
C ARG A 33 -10.22 -2.68 -6.43
N SER A 34 -9.62 -3.73 -6.95
CA SER A 34 -10.30 -5.00 -7.26
C SER A 34 -10.50 -5.84 -5.99
N ASP A 35 -9.44 -6.00 -5.21
CA ASP A 35 -9.42 -6.74 -3.96
C ASP A 35 -8.55 -6.01 -2.93
N SER A 36 -9.20 -5.24 -2.06
CA SER A 36 -8.54 -4.54 -0.96
C SER A 36 -8.36 -5.40 0.29
N SER A 37 -8.91 -6.62 0.30
CA SER A 37 -8.85 -7.58 1.40
C SER A 37 -7.59 -8.44 1.38
N ASN A 38 -6.69 -8.24 0.42
CA ASN A 38 -5.43 -8.96 0.38
C ASN A 38 -4.30 -8.14 1.03
N SER A 39 -3.80 -8.61 2.16
CA SER A 39 -2.69 -7.96 2.90
C SER A 39 -1.41 -7.86 2.07
N GLU A 40 -1.18 -8.79 1.13
CA GLU A 40 0.03 -8.83 0.31
C GLU A 40 0.17 -7.60 -0.60
N TYR A 41 -0.95 -7.13 -1.17
CA TYR A 41 -0.95 -5.94 -2.02
C TYR A 41 -0.58 -4.68 -1.24
N TRP A 42 -1.06 -4.57 0.00
CA TRP A 42 -0.71 -3.48 0.90
C TRP A 42 0.77 -3.54 1.29
N ILE A 43 1.31 -4.73 1.53
CA ILE A 43 2.75 -4.89 1.82
C ILE A 43 3.58 -4.42 0.64
N TRP A 44 3.28 -4.87 -0.59
CA TRP A 44 4.01 -4.41 -1.77
C TRP A 44 3.83 -2.91 -2.03
N MET A 45 2.64 -2.36 -1.77
CA MET A 45 2.37 -0.92 -1.88
C MET A 45 3.30 -0.11 -0.97
N SER A 46 3.57 -0.59 0.24
CA SER A 46 4.50 0.07 1.17
C SER A 46 5.94 0.20 0.63
N THR A 47 6.33 -0.58 -0.37
CA THR A 47 7.69 -0.51 -0.96
C THR A 47 7.80 0.53 -2.07
N VAL A 48 6.70 0.82 -2.76
CA VAL A 48 6.64 1.71 -3.93
C VAL A 48 6.23 3.13 -3.60
N VAL A 49 5.50 3.33 -2.50
CA VAL A 49 5.13 4.67 -2.04
C VAL A 49 6.36 5.43 -1.54
N ASP A 50 6.34 6.74 -1.78
CA ASP A 50 7.52 7.59 -1.61
C ASP A 50 7.63 8.12 -0.18
N THR A 51 6.49 8.44 0.44
CA THR A 51 6.48 9.05 1.77
C THR A 51 6.40 8.01 2.89
N PRO A 52 7.08 8.22 4.03
CA PRO A 52 6.98 7.33 5.18
C PRO A 52 5.54 7.21 5.70
N ARG A 53 4.72 8.27 5.57
CA ARG A 53 3.30 8.25 5.95
C ARG A 53 2.48 7.27 5.12
N GLU A 54 2.64 7.30 3.80
CA GLU A 54 1.97 6.33 2.92
C GLU A 54 2.43 4.90 3.21
N ARG A 55 3.72 4.71 3.57
CA ARG A 55 4.25 3.38 3.94
C ARG A 55 3.58 2.85 5.20
N ILE A 56 3.49 3.68 6.24
CA ILE A 56 2.84 3.33 7.51
C ILE A 56 1.38 2.95 7.23
N TYR A 57 0.63 3.79 6.53
CA TYR A 57 -0.77 3.52 6.19
C TYR A 57 -0.96 2.17 5.47
N CYS A 58 -0.07 1.85 4.52
CA CYS A 58 -0.12 0.57 3.81
C CYS A 58 0.14 -0.61 4.76
N LEU A 59 1.15 -0.51 5.62
CA LEU A 59 1.49 -1.59 6.56
C LEU A 59 0.41 -1.78 7.63
N GLU A 60 -0.18 -0.69 8.14
CA GLU A 60 -1.33 -0.76 9.06
C GLU A 60 -2.55 -1.41 8.40
N SER A 61 -2.83 -1.06 7.14
CA SER A 61 -3.90 -1.68 6.36
C SER A 61 -3.66 -3.18 6.18
N ALA A 62 -2.42 -3.58 5.91
CA ALA A 62 -2.04 -4.99 5.84
C ALA A 62 -2.28 -5.72 7.17
N LEU A 63 -1.93 -5.11 8.31
CA LEU A 63 -2.14 -5.70 9.65
C LEU A 63 -3.60 -5.73 10.07
N ARG A 64 -4.42 -4.78 9.61
CA ARG A 64 -5.87 -4.83 9.83
C ARG A 64 -6.51 -6.03 9.14
N ILE A 65 -5.95 -6.46 8.02
CA ILE A 65 -6.41 -7.62 7.25
C ILE A 65 -5.81 -8.91 7.85
N ASP A 66 -4.49 -8.94 7.99
CA ASP A 66 -3.74 -10.04 8.58
C ASP A 66 -2.82 -9.54 9.71
N PRO A 67 -3.30 -9.58 10.97
CA PRO A 67 -2.52 -9.11 12.11
C PRO A 67 -1.31 -10.00 12.41
N THR A 68 -1.22 -11.18 11.81
CA THR A 68 -0.10 -12.11 11.99
C THR A 68 1.04 -11.84 11.01
N ASN A 69 0.85 -10.89 10.09
CA ASN A 69 1.82 -10.61 9.04
C ASN A 69 3.10 -9.97 9.57
N ARG A 70 4.13 -10.81 9.74
CA ARG A 70 5.44 -10.42 10.28
C ARG A 70 6.18 -9.43 9.39
N ALA A 71 5.87 -9.36 8.09
CA ALA A 71 6.50 -8.38 7.21
C ALA A 71 5.97 -6.97 7.51
N ALA A 72 4.65 -6.82 7.70
CA ALA A 72 4.04 -5.55 8.04
C ALA A 72 4.46 -5.06 9.44
N MET A 73 4.46 -5.95 10.45
CA MET A 73 4.94 -5.62 11.80
C MET A 73 6.38 -5.12 11.80
N ARG A 74 7.28 -5.79 11.05
CA ARG A 74 8.68 -5.36 10.93
C ARG A 74 8.79 -4.01 10.21
N GLY A 75 8.03 -3.80 9.14
CA GLY A 75 8.00 -2.53 8.42
C GLY A 75 7.59 -1.36 9.32
N LEU A 76 6.54 -1.54 10.13
CA LEU A 76 6.12 -0.51 11.09
C LEU A 76 7.16 -0.28 12.18
N THR A 77 7.73 -1.34 12.75
CA THR A 77 8.79 -1.20 13.77
C THR A 77 9.96 -0.36 13.27
N ILE A 78 10.38 -0.57 12.02
CA ILE A 78 11.47 0.19 11.39
C ILE A 78 11.07 1.65 11.11
N LEU A 79 9.82 1.90 10.73
CA LEU A 79 9.32 3.24 10.40
C LEU A 79 8.99 4.06 11.64
N SER A 80 8.38 3.46 12.67
CA SER A 80 8.14 4.06 13.99
C SER A 80 9.44 4.32 14.75
N ALA A 81 10.48 3.50 14.56
CA ALA A 81 11.81 3.85 15.06
C ALA A 81 12.41 5.11 14.39
N ARG A 82 11.79 5.60 13.30
CA ARG A 82 12.23 6.75 12.49
C ARG A 82 11.25 7.93 12.50
N GLU A 83 10.19 7.88 13.31
CA GLU A 83 9.08 8.86 13.50
C GLU A 83 9.04 10.09 12.56
N PRO A 84 7.95 10.28 11.81
CA PRO A 84 7.38 11.61 11.61
C PRO A 84 6.11 11.76 12.48
N SER A 85 6.13 12.79 13.32
CA SER A 85 5.17 13.15 14.37
C SER A 85 3.68 12.96 14.04
N GLU A 86 2.93 12.54 15.06
CA GLU A 86 1.46 12.39 15.14
C GLU A 86 0.65 13.53 14.49
N ALA A 87 1.16 14.77 14.55
CA ALA A 87 0.56 15.96 13.96
C ALA A 87 0.42 15.92 12.42
N GLU A 88 1.28 15.14 11.76
CA GLU A 88 1.34 15.03 10.31
C GLU A 88 0.44 13.90 9.76
N ILE A 89 0.11 12.92 10.62
CA ILE A 89 -0.81 11.81 10.35
C ILE A 89 -2.27 12.31 10.32
N ALA A 90 -2.62 13.20 11.25
CA ALA A 90 -3.93 13.85 11.30
C ALA A 90 -4.26 14.67 10.03
N GLN A 91 -3.24 15.14 9.30
CA GLN A 91 -3.43 15.94 8.08
C GLN A 91 -3.57 15.10 6.81
N ALA A 92 -2.95 13.91 6.76
CA ALA A 92 -2.99 13.00 5.60
C ALA A 92 -4.20 12.04 5.62
N LEU A 93 -4.77 11.76 6.80
CA LEU A 93 -6.01 10.99 6.94
C LEU A 93 -7.26 11.80 6.58
N ARG A 94 -7.11 13.05 6.12
CA ARG A 94 -8.18 13.71 5.37
C ARG A 94 -8.39 12.87 4.11
N PRO A 95 -9.52 12.14 3.98
CA PRO A 95 -9.80 11.56 2.70
C PRO A 95 -9.90 12.73 1.72
N LYS A 96 -8.97 12.82 0.77
CA LYS A 96 -9.38 13.28 -0.55
C LYS A 96 -10.38 12.23 -0.99
N ARG A 97 -11.64 12.47 -0.60
CA ARG A 97 -12.83 11.89 -1.20
C ARG A 97 -12.53 12.03 -2.69
N ARG A 98 -12.07 10.95 -3.32
CA ARG A 98 -12.03 10.88 -4.77
C ARG A 98 -13.49 11.03 -5.12
N GLU A 99 -13.82 12.23 -5.57
CA GLU A 99 -15.02 12.56 -6.30
C GLU A 99 -15.16 11.48 -7.38
N PHE A 100 -15.86 10.42 -7.02
CA PHE A 100 -16.64 9.64 -7.96
C PHE A 100 -17.80 10.59 -8.26
N ASP A 101 -17.65 11.39 -9.31
CA ASP A 101 -18.77 12.06 -9.96
C ASP A 101 -19.42 11.05 -10.91
N PRO A 102 -20.64 10.57 -10.58
CA PRO A 102 -21.59 10.21 -11.60
C PRO A 102 -22.63 11.32 -11.73
N ILE A 103 -22.71 11.93 -12.92
CA ILE A 103 -23.95 12.09 -13.72
C ILE A 103 -23.55 12.51 -15.14
#